data_AF-A0A6A5AUK4-F1
#
_entry.id   AF-A0A6A5AUK4-F1
#
_cell.length_a   1.000
_cell.length_b   1.000
_cell.length_c   1.000
_cell.angle_alpha   90.00
_cell.angle_beta   90.00
_cell.angle_gamma   90.00
#
_symmetry.space_group_name_H-M   'P 1'
#
loop_
_entity.id
_entity.type
_entity.pdbx_description
1 polymer ?
#
loop_
_entity_poly.entity_id
_entity_poly.type
_entity_poly.pdbx_seq_one_letter_code
_entity_poly.pdbx_strand_id
1 'polypeptide(L)'
;FLLGCDGYFLTNNHNVNSHATAATLKLEFGAESATCRDPCNAVALGCPGSVVVTGATLVATDKTLDYSLLQLSRANQDLISLFGYVSLRKSPPKLHEPIYVVHHPDGFPKAFTDRLENGTETVVTSINVQNECGQDQIGYMADTRGGSSGSPVFGRSDHKVIALHHCGGCENVAHGVHNIVADLKTKWKHNLPRCFFHATSGQSQCSLPQPHVELVGYDSGSVSAASPKLCCELCKKQRNCNAFTWTENLDQRRNTRGGGTCWFKSQVGTLVRTTGGVSAVVLS
;
A
#
# COMPACT_ATOMS: atom_id res chain seq x y z
N PHE A 1 3.05 5.69 1.42
CA PHE A 1 1.89 4.77 1.33
C PHE A 1 0.61 5.55 1.01
N LEU A 2 -0.40 4.91 0.40
CA LEU A 2 -1.70 5.54 0.13
C LEU A 2 -2.51 5.71 1.41
N LEU A 3 -2.92 6.94 1.70
CA LEU A 3 -3.57 7.35 2.94
C LEU A 3 -5.05 7.68 2.69
N GLY A 4 -5.95 6.97 3.38
CA GLY A 4 -7.37 7.30 3.44
C GLY A 4 -8.15 7.19 2.13
N CYS A 5 -8.10 8.24 1.29
CA CYS A 5 -8.89 8.35 0.06
C CYS A 5 -8.23 9.34 -0.92
N ASP A 6 -8.88 9.57 -2.08
CA ASP A 6 -8.57 10.68 -3.02
C ASP A 6 -7.08 10.85 -3.41
N GLY A 7 -6.34 9.74 -3.50
CA GLY A 7 -4.95 9.74 -3.93
C GLY A 7 -3.98 10.38 -2.95
N TYR A 8 -4.34 10.56 -1.68
CA TYR A 8 -3.38 11.05 -0.69
C TYR A 8 -2.29 10.01 -0.45
N PHE A 9 -1.05 10.47 -0.37
CA PHE A 9 0.12 9.62 -0.14
C PHE A 9 1.02 10.24 0.91
N LEU A 10 1.31 9.50 1.98
CA LEU A 10 2.21 9.93 3.04
C LEU A 10 3.58 9.27 2.89
N THR A 11 4.65 10.05 3.03
CA THR A 11 6.05 9.60 3.02
C THR A 11 6.90 10.53 3.89
N ASN A 12 8.22 10.32 3.98
CA ASN A 12 9.11 11.24 4.68
C ASN A 12 9.39 12.53 3.92
N ASN A 13 9.73 13.60 4.66
CA ASN A 13 10.20 14.85 4.07
C ASN A 13 11.54 14.63 3.36
N HIS A 14 12.48 13.90 3.95
CA HIS A 14 13.78 13.67 3.33
C HIS A 14 13.71 12.90 2.00
N ASN A 15 12.62 12.16 1.75
CA ASN A 15 12.34 11.55 0.45
C ASN A 15 11.77 12.57 -0.56
N VAL A 16 10.84 13.43 -0.14
CA VAL A 16 10.18 14.42 -0.99
C VAL A 16 9.95 15.71 -0.21
N ASN A 17 10.82 16.71 -0.39
CA ASN A 17 10.80 17.95 0.42
C ASN A 17 10.40 19.21 -0.37
N SER A 18 10.10 19.09 -1.67
CA SER A 18 9.82 20.25 -2.53
C SER A 18 8.73 19.97 -3.54
N HIS A 19 8.07 21.03 -4.02
CA HIS A 19 7.11 20.93 -5.11
C HIS A 19 7.74 20.40 -6.40
N ALA A 20 9.02 20.71 -6.67
CA ALA A 20 9.73 20.24 -7.86
C ALA A 20 9.98 18.72 -7.81
N THR A 21 10.44 18.21 -6.66
CA THR A 21 10.56 16.76 -6.43
C THR A 21 9.19 16.09 -6.50
N ALA A 22 8.17 16.69 -5.88
CA ALA A 22 6.80 16.20 -5.94
C ALA A 22 6.23 16.13 -7.37
N ALA A 23 6.54 17.09 -8.23
CA ALA A 23 6.04 17.13 -9.60
C ALA A 23 6.65 16.04 -10.50
N THR A 24 7.82 15.50 -10.14
CA THR A 24 8.61 14.61 -10.98
C THR A 24 8.84 13.21 -10.40
N LEU A 25 8.45 12.95 -9.15
CA LEU A 25 8.65 11.63 -8.55
C LEU A 25 7.88 10.54 -9.31
N LYS A 26 8.41 9.33 -9.25
CA LYS A 26 7.71 8.12 -9.68
C LYS A 26 7.29 7.33 -8.45
N LEU A 27 6.02 6.95 -8.39
CA LEU A 27 5.52 6.00 -7.41
C LEU A 27 5.16 4.71 -8.14
N GLU A 28 5.82 3.63 -7.75
CA GLU A 28 5.60 2.29 -8.27
C GLU A 28 4.76 1.48 -7.28
N PHE A 29 3.68 0.88 -7.78
CA PHE A 29 2.71 0.13 -6.99
C PHE A 29 2.64 -1.33 -7.47
N GLY A 30 2.51 -2.24 -6.51
CA GLY A 30 2.49 -3.68 -6.76
C GLY A 30 3.88 -4.27 -7.03
N ALA A 31 4.96 -3.63 -6.56
CA ALA A 31 6.31 -4.17 -6.61
C ALA A 31 6.45 -5.33 -5.60
N GLU A 32 5.91 -6.50 -5.96
CA GLU A 32 5.90 -7.69 -5.12
C GLU A 32 6.11 -8.95 -5.98
N SER A 33 6.58 -10.02 -5.36
CA SER A 33 6.76 -11.30 -6.03
C SER A 33 5.47 -12.12 -6.05
N ALA A 34 5.35 -13.00 -7.06
CA ALA A 34 4.22 -13.92 -7.14
C ALA A 34 4.31 -15.04 -6.09
N THR A 35 5.53 -15.39 -5.69
CA THR A 35 5.79 -16.42 -4.68
C THR A 35 6.97 -16.01 -3.80
N CYS A 36 7.05 -16.57 -2.58
CA CYS A 36 8.17 -16.32 -1.67
C CYS A 36 9.54 -16.78 -2.21
N ARG A 37 9.57 -17.63 -3.25
CA ARG A 37 10.81 -18.16 -3.87
C ARG A 37 11.05 -17.61 -5.27
N ASP A 38 10.32 -16.57 -5.67
CA ASP A 38 10.52 -15.94 -6.98
C ASP A 38 11.97 -15.42 -7.08
N PRO A 39 12.71 -15.74 -8.16
CA PRO A 39 14.07 -15.24 -8.35
C PRO A 39 14.17 -13.71 -8.27
N CYS A 40 13.08 -12.98 -8.58
CA CYS A 40 13.05 -11.53 -8.46
C CYS A 40 13.26 -11.04 -7.01
N ASN A 41 12.99 -11.88 -6.00
CA ASN A 41 13.26 -11.57 -4.59
C ASN A 41 14.75 -11.40 -4.26
N ALA A 42 15.64 -11.92 -5.10
CA ALA A 42 17.09 -11.85 -4.89
C ALA A 42 17.75 -10.65 -5.56
N VAL A 43 16.98 -9.79 -6.26
CA VAL A 43 17.50 -8.65 -7.01
C VAL A 43 16.76 -7.37 -6.61
N ALA A 44 17.49 -6.33 -6.22
CA ALA A 44 16.90 -5.01 -5.99
C ALA A 44 16.23 -4.50 -7.27
N LEU A 45 15.01 -3.97 -7.15
CA LEU A 45 14.14 -3.59 -8.28
C LEU A 45 13.79 -4.77 -9.23
N GLY A 46 14.04 -6.01 -8.82
CA GLY A 46 13.83 -7.20 -9.64
C GLY A 46 12.36 -7.55 -9.84
N CYS A 47 11.49 -7.17 -8.89
CA CYS A 47 10.04 -7.36 -8.99
C CYS A 47 9.37 -6.02 -9.32
N PRO A 48 9.29 -5.64 -10.62
CA PRO A 48 8.69 -4.37 -11.00
C PRO A 48 7.22 -4.32 -10.61
N GLY A 49 6.77 -3.14 -10.23
CA GLY A 49 5.38 -2.88 -9.95
C GLY A 49 4.55 -2.86 -11.22
N SER A 50 3.32 -3.30 -11.05
CA SER A 50 2.30 -3.29 -12.11
C SER A 50 1.87 -1.91 -12.60
N VAL A 51 2.00 -0.88 -11.73
CA VAL A 51 1.53 0.47 -12.00
C VAL A 51 2.61 1.44 -11.56
N VAL A 52 3.01 2.33 -12.47
CA VAL A 52 3.87 3.46 -12.15
C VAL A 52 3.09 4.74 -12.46
N VAL A 53 2.96 5.61 -11.47
CA VAL A 53 2.43 6.96 -11.66
C VAL A 53 3.55 7.97 -11.50
N THR A 54 3.47 9.05 -12.26
CA THR A 54 4.45 10.14 -12.21
C THR A 54 3.79 11.42 -11.71
N GLY A 55 4.48 12.11 -10.81
CA GLY A 55 4.06 13.39 -10.26
C GLY A 55 2.94 13.32 -9.22
N ALA A 56 3.03 14.24 -8.28
CA ALA A 56 2.04 14.51 -7.24
C ALA A 56 2.10 15.99 -6.85
N THR A 57 1.04 16.49 -6.22
CA THR A 57 1.05 17.80 -5.57
C THR A 57 1.53 17.64 -4.13
N LEU A 58 2.54 18.42 -3.71
CA LEU A 58 2.92 18.54 -2.31
C LEU A 58 1.87 19.36 -1.57
N VAL A 59 1.15 18.74 -0.63
CA VAL A 59 0.06 19.35 0.14
C VAL A 59 0.58 19.97 1.43
N ALA A 60 1.43 19.24 2.15
CA ALA A 60 2.06 19.69 3.38
C ALA A 60 3.38 18.95 3.58
N THR A 61 4.31 19.58 4.28
CA THR A 61 5.58 18.95 4.63
C THR A 61 6.12 19.52 5.94
N ASP A 62 6.88 18.71 6.67
CA ASP A 62 7.58 19.12 7.87
C ASP A 62 8.93 18.40 7.98
N LYS A 63 10.00 19.17 8.23
CA LYS A 63 11.34 18.61 8.36
C LYS A 63 11.59 18.03 9.76
N THR A 64 10.95 18.57 10.79
CA THR A 64 11.15 18.14 12.20
C THR A 64 10.40 16.84 12.50
N LEU A 65 9.20 16.68 11.96
CA LEU A 65 8.42 15.43 12.01
C LEU A 65 8.69 14.51 10.81
N ASP A 66 9.65 14.91 9.96
CA ASP A 66 10.10 14.26 8.74
C ASP A 66 8.96 13.62 7.93
N TYR A 67 7.95 14.39 7.56
CA TYR A 67 6.84 13.91 6.74
C TYR A 67 6.53 14.82 5.57
N SER A 68 5.98 14.22 4.52
CA SER A 68 5.36 14.89 3.39
C SER A 68 4.04 14.22 3.04
N LEU A 69 2.99 15.03 2.97
CA LEU A 69 1.69 14.65 2.45
C LEU A 69 1.60 15.10 1.00
N LEU A 70 1.39 14.13 0.11
CA LEU A 70 1.20 14.33 -1.32
C LEU A 70 -0.25 14.04 -1.70
N GLN A 71 -0.68 14.56 -2.85
CA GLN A 71 -1.93 14.19 -3.48
C GLN A 71 -1.72 13.90 -4.97
N LEU A 72 -2.18 12.73 -5.41
CA LEU A 72 -2.12 12.32 -6.81
C LEU A 72 -3.27 12.96 -7.61
N SER A 73 -3.03 13.25 -8.89
CA SER A 73 -4.06 13.74 -9.82
C SER A 73 -5.17 12.72 -10.02
N ARG A 74 -6.36 13.13 -10.47
CA ARG A 74 -7.46 12.19 -10.76
C ARG A 74 -7.07 11.13 -11.80
N ALA A 75 -6.32 11.52 -12.84
CA ALA A 75 -5.80 10.57 -13.82
C ALA A 75 -4.89 9.49 -13.18
N ASN A 76 -4.00 9.89 -12.27
CA ASN A 76 -3.16 8.94 -11.53
C ASN A 76 -4.00 8.08 -10.57
N GLN A 77 -5.03 8.63 -9.95
CA GLN A 77 -5.93 7.89 -9.05
C GLN A 77 -6.67 6.76 -9.76
N ASP A 78 -7.07 6.94 -11.02
CA ASP A 78 -7.71 5.90 -11.83
C ASP A 78 -6.76 4.72 -12.10
N LEU A 79 -5.46 4.98 -12.25
CA LEU A 79 -4.44 3.96 -12.47
C LEU A 79 -4.15 3.15 -11.21
N ILE A 80 -4.08 3.80 -10.05
CA ILE A 80 -3.81 3.13 -8.76
C ILE A 80 -5.08 2.60 -8.10
N SER A 81 -6.17 2.60 -8.84
CA SER A 81 -7.50 2.48 -8.26
C SER A 81 -7.76 1.07 -7.71
N LEU A 82 -6.99 0.07 -8.16
CA LEU A 82 -6.96 -1.30 -7.64
C LEU A 82 -6.27 -1.42 -6.27
N PHE A 83 -5.46 -0.44 -5.88
CA PHE A 83 -4.79 -0.43 -4.59
C PHE A 83 -5.68 0.20 -3.51
N GLY A 84 -5.61 -0.38 -2.31
CA GLY A 84 -6.32 0.12 -1.14
C GLY A 84 -5.61 1.30 -0.48
N TYR A 85 -6.33 1.96 0.40
CA TYR A 85 -5.82 3.03 1.26
C TYR A 85 -5.74 2.53 2.71
N VAL A 86 -4.70 2.93 3.44
CA VAL A 86 -4.59 2.63 4.88
C VAL A 86 -5.11 3.77 5.73
N SER A 87 -5.48 3.46 6.97
CA SER A 87 -5.98 4.45 7.94
C SER A 87 -4.91 4.79 8.97
N LEU A 88 -4.84 6.06 9.37
CA LEU A 88 -4.09 6.49 10.56
C LEU A 88 -4.87 6.18 11.82
N ARG A 89 -4.14 5.86 12.88
CA ARG A 89 -4.70 5.78 14.22
C ARG A 89 -4.73 7.17 14.87
N LYS A 90 -5.85 7.47 15.53
CA LYS A 90 -6.03 8.74 16.26
C LYS A 90 -5.27 8.77 17.59
N SER A 91 -5.24 7.64 18.30
CA SER A 91 -4.55 7.54 19.58
C SER A 91 -3.04 7.32 19.39
N PRO A 92 -2.21 7.84 20.32
CA PRO A 92 -0.78 7.60 20.31
C PRO A 92 -0.40 6.10 20.34
N PRO A 93 0.78 5.73 19.84
CA PRO A 93 1.43 4.45 20.14
C PRO A 93 1.58 4.20 21.64
N LYS A 94 1.50 2.93 22.06
CA LYS A 94 1.73 2.54 23.46
C LYS A 94 3.02 1.74 23.57
N LEU A 95 3.70 1.86 24.70
CA LEU A 95 4.86 1.03 25.04
C LEU A 95 4.44 -0.46 25.06
N HIS A 96 5.30 -1.33 24.52
CA HIS A 96 5.10 -2.77 24.34
C HIS A 96 3.94 -3.17 23.42
N GLU A 97 3.37 -2.23 22.66
CA GLU A 97 2.33 -2.58 21.71
C GLU A 97 2.92 -3.40 20.54
N PRO A 98 2.34 -4.55 20.18
CA PRO A 98 2.75 -5.31 19.00
C PRO A 98 2.51 -4.54 17.71
N ILE A 99 3.50 -4.56 16.83
CA ILE A 99 3.49 -3.83 15.55
C ILE A 99 3.96 -4.71 14.40
N TYR A 100 3.74 -4.23 13.19
CA TYR A 100 4.41 -4.73 12.00
C TYR A 100 4.73 -3.60 11.02
N VAL A 101 5.75 -3.80 10.20
CA VAL A 101 6.21 -2.83 9.19
C VAL A 101 6.02 -3.43 7.80
N VAL A 102 5.47 -2.64 6.87
CA VAL A 102 5.38 -3.01 5.45
C VAL A 102 6.22 -2.03 4.65
N HIS A 103 7.22 -2.51 3.92
CA HIS A 103 8.30 -1.68 3.38
C HIS A 103 8.96 -2.31 2.15
N HIS A 104 9.88 -1.57 1.53
CA HIS A 104 10.69 -1.99 0.38
C HIS A 104 12.20 -1.82 0.71
N PRO A 105 12.77 -2.68 1.57
CA PRO A 105 14.16 -2.56 2.00
C PRO A 105 15.10 -2.71 0.79
N ASP A 106 16.10 -1.85 0.67
CA ASP A 106 17.06 -1.70 -0.44
C ASP A 106 16.45 -1.72 -1.86
N GLY A 107 15.16 -1.39 -2.01
CA GLY A 107 14.44 -1.51 -3.28
C GLY A 107 14.08 -2.95 -3.67
N PHE A 108 14.23 -3.92 -2.78
CA PHE A 108 13.65 -5.25 -2.94
C PHE A 108 12.12 -5.19 -2.96
N PRO A 109 11.44 -6.24 -3.48
CA PRO A 109 9.98 -6.35 -3.39
C PRO A 109 9.44 -6.13 -1.98
N LYS A 110 8.16 -5.82 -1.91
CA LYS A 110 7.41 -5.60 -0.67
C LYS A 110 7.74 -6.68 0.35
N ALA A 111 8.23 -6.24 1.50
CA ALA A 111 8.49 -7.06 2.66
C ALA A 111 7.54 -6.70 3.80
N PHE A 112 7.40 -7.64 4.72
CA PHE A 112 6.63 -7.51 5.95
C PHE A 112 7.46 -8.04 7.11
N THR A 113 7.57 -7.26 8.18
CA THR A 113 8.31 -7.63 9.40
C THR A 113 7.40 -7.49 10.61
N ASP A 114 7.16 -8.59 11.33
CA ASP A 114 6.37 -8.64 12.58
C ASP A 114 7.03 -9.41 13.72
N ARG A 115 8.21 -9.98 13.49
CA ARG A 115 8.96 -10.79 14.44
C ARG A 115 10.45 -10.52 14.34
N LEU A 116 11.13 -10.70 15.46
CA LEU A 116 12.58 -10.74 15.56
C LEU A 116 13.12 -12.12 15.18
N GLU A 117 14.44 -12.24 14.98
CA GLU A 117 15.11 -13.50 14.64
C GLU A 117 14.85 -14.63 15.66
N ASN A 118 14.67 -14.28 16.94
CA ASN A 118 14.34 -15.24 18.00
C ASN A 118 12.85 -15.65 18.03
N GLY A 119 12.04 -15.16 17.09
CA GLY A 119 10.62 -15.47 16.93
C GLY A 119 9.66 -14.65 17.79
N THR A 120 10.16 -13.76 18.66
CA THR A 120 9.29 -12.84 19.44
C THR A 120 8.70 -11.76 18.56
N GLU A 121 7.51 -11.28 18.90
CA GLU A 121 6.85 -10.20 18.17
C GLU A 121 7.67 -8.92 18.21
N THR A 122 7.64 -8.17 17.11
CA THR A 122 8.10 -6.79 17.11
C THR A 122 7.12 -5.94 17.92
N VAL A 123 7.64 -5.14 18.85
CA VAL A 123 6.87 -4.23 19.69
C VAL A 123 7.48 -2.83 19.71
N VAL A 124 6.68 -1.84 20.13
CA VAL A 124 7.19 -0.52 20.52
C VAL A 124 8.04 -0.67 21.80
N THR A 125 9.32 -0.32 21.74
CA THR A 125 10.29 -0.43 22.85
C THR A 125 10.50 0.89 23.60
N SER A 126 10.17 2.02 22.97
CA SER A 126 10.21 3.35 23.60
C SER A 126 9.18 4.29 22.96
N ILE A 127 8.70 5.27 23.74
CA ILE A 127 7.73 6.29 23.29
C ILE A 127 8.28 7.72 23.35
N ASN A 128 9.55 7.89 23.70
CA ASN A 128 10.22 9.18 23.76
C ASN A 128 11.73 9.02 23.49
N VAL A 129 12.07 8.57 22.28
CA VAL A 129 13.47 8.45 21.84
C VAL A 129 13.98 9.81 21.40
N GLN A 130 15.14 10.18 21.93
CA GLN A 130 15.88 11.38 21.59
C GLN A 130 17.28 10.98 21.12
N ASN A 131 17.57 11.23 19.85
CA ASN A 131 18.84 10.87 19.22
C ASN A 131 19.12 11.76 18.00
N GLU A 132 20.12 11.44 17.20
CA GLU A 132 20.48 12.17 15.98
C GLU A 132 19.38 12.21 14.92
N CYS A 133 18.41 11.28 14.98
CA CYS A 133 17.26 11.27 14.07
C CYS A 133 16.18 12.28 14.50
N GLY A 134 16.10 12.66 15.77
CA GLY A 134 15.09 13.62 16.23
C GLY A 134 14.70 13.49 17.70
N GLN A 135 13.52 14.01 18.02
CA GLN A 135 12.94 14.09 19.36
C GLN A 135 11.50 13.58 19.34
N ASP A 136 10.96 13.18 20.49
CA ASP A 136 9.57 12.69 20.64
C ASP A 136 9.21 11.55 19.67
N GLN A 137 10.17 10.64 19.45
CA GLN A 137 10.03 9.51 18.53
C GLN A 137 9.62 8.25 19.30
N ILE A 138 9.03 7.30 18.58
CA ILE A 138 8.91 5.93 19.08
C ILE A 138 10.12 5.11 18.65
N GLY A 139 10.57 4.22 19.53
CA GLY A 139 11.61 3.21 19.26
C GLY A 139 11.00 1.83 19.05
N TYR A 140 11.59 1.02 18.17
CA TYR A 140 11.24 -0.39 17.97
C TYR A 140 12.33 -1.18 17.26
N MET A 141 12.26 -2.50 17.35
CA MET A 141 13.21 -3.43 16.71
C MET A 141 12.54 -4.16 15.55
N ALA A 142 12.97 -3.90 14.31
CA ALA A 142 12.48 -4.61 13.14
C ALA A 142 13.58 -4.64 12.08
N ASP A 143 13.65 -5.70 11.28
CA ASP A 143 14.48 -5.74 10.10
C ASP A 143 14.02 -4.64 9.14
N THR A 144 14.88 -3.64 8.97
CA THR A 144 14.73 -2.54 8.00
C THR A 144 16.10 -2.26 7.38
N ARG A 145 16.09 -1.63 6.21
CA ARG A 145 17.29 -1.18 5.50
C ARG A 145 17.03 0.14 4.79
N GLY A 146 18.02 0.66 4.08
CA GLY A 146 17.84 1.80 3.17
C GLY A 146 16.60 1.60 2.29
N GLY A 147 15.89 2.66 1.93
CA GLY A 147 14.62 2.54 1.18
C GLY A 147 13.40 2.17 2.02
N SER A 148 13.55 1.81 3.30
CA SER A 148 12.40 1.64 4.21
C SER A 148 11.81 2.98 4.68
N SER A 149 12.56 4.07 4.63
CA SER A 149 12.10 5.41 5.01
C SER A 149 10.81 5.80 4.30
N GLY A 150 9.79 6.17 5.07
CA GLY A 150 8.47 6.56 4.61
C GLY A 150 7.45 5.42 4.72
N SER A 151 7.89 4.27 5.23
CA SER A 151 7.04 3.10 5.43
C SER A 151 6.11 3.27 6.63
N PRO A 152 4.86 2.77 6.53
CA PRO A 152 3.95 2.75 7.64
C PRO A 152 4.36 1.70 8.68
N VAL A 153 4.31 2.09 9.96
CA VAL A 153 4.32 1.17 11.10
C VAL A 153 2.89 0.97 11.57
N PHE A 154 2.42 -0.27 11.59
CA PHE A 154 1.04 -0.62 11.94
C PHE A 154 0.94 -1.18 13.35
N GLY A 155 -0.14 -0.84 14.06
CA GLY A 155 -0.54 -1.56 15.27
C GLY A 155 -1.15 -2.90 14.90
N ARG A 156 -0.70 -3.99 15.53
CA ARG A 156 -1.18 -5.35 15.21
C ARG A 156 -2.66 -5.55 15.56
N SER A 157 -3.18 -4.80 16.54
CA SER A 157 -4.54 -4.96 17.06
C SER A 157 -5.63 -4.33 16.17
N ASP A 158 -5.31 -3.27 15.43
CA ASP A 158 -6.29 -2.51 14.65
C ASP A 158 -5.90 -2.29 13.18
N HIS A 159 -4.71 -2.76 12.77
CA HIS A 159 -4.15 -2.61 11.43
C HIS A 159 -4.14 -1.16 10.93
N LYS A 160 -4.08 -0.19 11.86
CA LYS A 160 -3.94 1.22 11.53
C LYS A 160 -2.48 1.64 11.63
N VAL A 161 -2.10 2.62 10.83
CA VAL A 161 -0.76 3.22 10.90
C VAL A 161 -0.66 4.00 12.19
N ILE A 162 0.36 3.71 13.00
CA ILE A 162 0.61 4.33 14.30
C ILE A 162 1.83 5.25 14.26
N ALA A 163 2.77 4.99 13.35
CA ALA A 163 3.96 5.80 13.14
C ALA A 163 4.47 5.73 11.70
N LEU A 164 5.30 6.70 11.32
CA LEU A 164 6.00 6.79 10.05
C LEU A 164 7.49 6.47 10.28
N HIS A 165 7.96 5.33 9.77
CA HIS A 165 9.38 4.98 9.86
C HIS A 165 10.22 5.98 9.08
N HIS A 166 11.31 6.45 9.68
CA HIS A 166 12.14 7.48 9.04
C HIS A 166 13.65 7.31 9.22
N CYS A 167 14.08 6.67 10.31
CA CYS A 167 15.49 6.49 10.62
C CYS A 167 15.70 5.11 11.26
N GLY A 168 16.84 4.49 10.93
CA GLY A 168 17.23 3.16 11.39
C GLY A 168 18.62 3.18 12.02
N GLY A 169 19.01 2.04 12.60
CA GLY A 169 20.27 1.86 13.33
C GLY A 169 20.25 0.53 14.07
N CYS A 170 20.76 0.47 15.30
CA CYS A 170 20.47 -0.66 16.19
C CYS A 170 18.98 -0.71 16.54
N GLU A 171 18.43 0.42 17.01
CA GLU A 171 16.99 0.61 17.21
C GLU A 171 16.44 1.48 16.07
N ASN A 172 15.30 1.08 15.51
CA ASN A 172 14.59 1.91 14.55
C ASN A 172 13.77 2.97 15.28
N VAL A 173 13.63 4.13 14.64
CA VAL A 173 12.78 5.20 15.15
C VAL A 173 11.75 5.66 14.12
N ALA A 174 10.59 6.08 14.63
CA ALA A 174 9.47 6.56 13.84
C ALA A 174 8.78 7.73 14.52
N HIS A 175 8.24 8.66 13.73
CA HIS A 175 7.36 9.69 14.26
C HIS A 175 5.94 9.15 14.38
N GLY A 176 5.36 9.22 15.59
CA GLY A 176 3.98 8.81 15.82
C GLY A 176 3.01 9.63 14.97
N VAL A 177 2.10 8.98 14.23
CA VAL A 177 1.21 9.69 13.29
C VAL A 177 0.24 10.65 13.97
N HIS A 178 0.03 10.52 15.29
CA HIS A 178 -0.74 11.47 16.08
C HIS A 178 -0.09 12.87 16.11
N ASN A 179 1.25 12.96 16.15
CA ASN A 179 1.99 14.23 16.07
C ASN A 179 1.92 14.82 14.66
N ILE A 180 2.08 13.98 13.62
CA ILE A 180 1.89 14.38 12.22
C ILE A 180 0.46 14.91 12.00
N VAL A 181 -0.55 14.24 12.56
CA VAL A 181 -1.95 14.67 12.48
C VAL A 181 -2.17 15.99 13.22
N ALA A 182 -1.52 16.20 14.37
CA ALA A 182 -1.60 17.46 15.09
C ALA A 182 -1.02 18.61 14.25
N ASP A 183 0.16 18.43 13.66
CA ASP A 183 0.79 19.41 12.76
C ASP A 183 -0.03 19.64 11.48
N LEU A 184 -0.55 18.58 10.86
CA LEU A 184 -1.45 18.72 9.71
C LEU A 184 -2.69 19.55 10.04
N LYS A 185 -3.25 19.45 11.25
CA LYS A 185 -4.39 20.28 11.66
C LYS A 185 -4.03 21.76 11.81
N THR A 186 -2.78 22.09 12.15
CA THR A 186 -2.35 23.50 12.24
C THR A 186 -2.10 24.09 10.85
N LYS A 187 -1.53 23.30 9.94
CA LYS A 187 -1.22 23.72 8.56
C LYS A 187 -2.45 23.75 7.65
N TRP A 188 -3.44 22.92 7.90
CA TRP A 188 -4.63 22.80 7.06
C TRP A 188 -5.79 23.64 7.62
N LYS A 189 -6.19 24.69 6.88
CA LYS A 189 -7.33 25.56 7.25
C LYS A 189 -8.69 24.85 7.29
N HIS A 190 -8.78 23.66 6.71
CA HIS A 190 -9.99 22.83 6.71
C HIS A 190 -9.78 21.62 7.64
N ASN A 191 -10.88 21.06 8.14
CA ASN A 191 -10.82 19.79 8.86
C ASN A 191 -10.16 18.73 7.98
N LEU A 192 -9.22 17.97 8.57
CA LEU A 192 -8.61 16.83 7.89
C LEU A 192 -9.68 15.88 7.35
N PRO A 193 -9.47 15.27 6.16
CA PRO A 193 -10.41 14.32 5.60
C PRO A 193 -10.73 13.21 6.61
N ARG A 194 -12.02 12.98 6.87
CA ARG A 194 -12.46 11.89 7.78
C ARG A 194 -11.91 10.53 7.34
N CYS A 195 -11.73 10.35 6.03
CA CYS A 195 -11.18 9.14 5.44
C CYS A 195 -9.74 8.84 5.89
N PHE A 196 -8.98 9.80 6.44
CA PHE A 196 -7.64 9.52 6.95
C PHE A 196 -7.65 8.56 8.13
N PHE A 197 -8.73 8.54 8.92
CA PHE A 197 -8.85 7.71 10.12
C PHE A 197 -9.75 6.48 9.93
N HIS A 198 -10.52 6.53 8.84
CA HIS A 198 -11.45 5.52 8.37
C HIS A 198 -11.35 5.52 6.85
N ALA A 199 -10.25 4.96 6.34
CA ALA A 199 -10.08 4.77 4.91
C ALA A 199 -11.37 4.16 4.38
N THR A 200 -11.81 4.59 3.19
CA THR A 200 -13.07 4.15 2.62
C THR A 200 -12.99 2.65 2.37
N SER A 201 -13.30 1.87 3.40
CA SER A 201 -13.49 0.44 3.35
C SER A 201 -14.90 0.26 2.85
N GLY A 202 -15.06 0.13 1.53
CA GLY A 202 -15.86 -1.03 1.15
C GLY A 202 -15.11 -2.19 1.79
N GLN A 203 -15.69 -2.86 2.80
CA GLN A 203 -15.15 -4.16 3.23
C GLN A 203 -15.01 -4.96 1.94
N SER A 204 -13.80 -5.09 1.43
CA SER A 204 -13.61 -5.70 0.13
C SER A 204 -13.94 -7.16 0.37
N GLN A 205 -15.08 -7.61 -0.16
CA GLN A 205 -15.49 -9.01 -0.11
C GLN A 205 -14.59 -9.89 -0.98
N CYS A 206 -13.52 -9.32 -1.53
CA CYS A 206 -12.43 -9.99 -2.20
C CYS A 206 -11.10 -9.49 -1.65
N SER A 207 -10.05 -10.30 -1.82
CA SER A 207 -8.67 -9.91 -1.62
C SER A 207 -8.33 -8.71 -2.50
N LEU A 208 -7.21 -8.06 -2.19
CA LEU A 208 -6.69 -7.03 -3.08
C LEU A 208 -6.47 -7.63 -4.47
N PRO A 209 -6.99 -7.01 -5.55
CA PRO A 209 -6.74 -7.48 -6.90
C PRO A 209 -5.24 -7.51 -7.20
N GLN A 210 -4.76 -8.66 -7.63
CA GLN A 210 -3.39 -8.90 -8.06
C GLN A 210 -3.28 -8.61 -9.56
N PRO A 211 -2.60 -7.53 -9.96
CA PRO A 211 -2.35 -7.22 -11.36
C PRO A 211 -1.28 -8.13 -11.96
N HIS A 212 -1.35 -8.31 -13.28
CA HIS A 212 -0.53 -9.22 -14.08
C HIS A 212 -0.64 -10.70 -13.67
N VAL A 213 -1.77 -11.06 -13.08
CA VAL A 213 -2.02 -12.42 -12.59
C VAL A 213 -3.31 -12.96 -13.20
N GLU A 214 -3.22 -14.17 -13.72
CA GLU A 214 -4.32 -15.01 -14.15
C GLU A 214 -4.36 -16.29 -13.29
N LEU A 215 -5.55 -16.65 -12.80
CA LEU A 215 -5.79 -17.91 -12.11
C LEU A 215 -6.29 -18.92 -13.14
N VAL A 216 -5.43 -19.78 -13.68
CA VAL A 216 -5.82 -20.72 -14.74
C VAL A 216 -6.66 -21.87 -14.18
N GLY A 217 -7.76 -22.20 -14.87
CA GLY A 217 -8.66 -23.31 -14.54
C GLY A 217 -9.86 -22.91 -13.67
N TYR A 218 -10.77 -23.89 -13.49
CA TYR A 218 -11.95 -23.81 -12.63
C TYR A 218 -12.98 -22.73 -13.01
N ASP A 219 -12.99 -22.30 -14.27
CA ASP A 219 -13.96 -21.33 -14.77
C ASP A 219 -15.39 -21.88 -14.66
N SER A 220 -16.24 -21.10 -14.02
CA SER A 220 -17.66 -21.39 -13.72
C SER A 220 -18.61 -20.50 -14.51
N GLY A 221 -18.07 -19.50 -15.22
CA GLY A 221 -18.81 -18.56 -16.05
C GLY A 221 -17.97 -17.33 -16.33
N SER A 222 -18.50 -16.40 -17.13
CA SER A 222 -17.85 -15.12 -17.40
C SER A 222 -18.85 -14.01 -17.70
N VAL A 223 -18.42 -12.77 -17.54
CA VAL A 223 -19.19 -11.59 -17.88
C VAL A 223 -18.28 -10.47 -18.38
N SER A 224 -18.76 -9.68 -19.35
CA SER A 224 -18.06 -8.47 -19.78
C SER A 224 -18.07 -7.42 -18.66
N ALA A 225 -16.93 -6.79 -18.40
CA ALA A 225 -16.79 -5.74 -17.41
C ALA A 225 -15.81 -4.66 -17.88
N ALA A 226 -16.19 -3.40 -17.66
CA ALA A 226 -15.40 -2.24 -18.06
C ALA A 226 -14.05 -2.15 -17.31
N SER A 227 -13.97 -2.69 -16.10
CA SER A 227 -12.72 -2.71 -15.32
C SER A 227 -12.68 -3.91 -14.37
N PRO A 228 -11.47 -4.35 -13.98
CA PRO A 228 -11.29 -5.45 -13.02
C PRO A 228 -11.95 -5.23 -11.66
N LYS A 229 -12.14 -3.97 -11.26
CA LYS A 229 -12.80 -3.60 -10.00
C LYS A 229 -14.21 -4.13 -9.86
N LEU A 230 -14.92 -4.24 -10.99
CA LEU A 230 -16.30 -4.70 -11.02
C LEU A 230 -16.41 -6.21 -10.79
N CYS A 231 -15.34 -6.97 -11.05
CA CYS A 231 -15.39 -8.42 -11.03
C CYS A 231 -15.67 -9.00 -9.64
N CYS A 232 -15.28 -8.32 -8.55
CA CYS A 232 -15.57 -8.80 -7.20
C CYS A 232 -17.08 -8.87 -6.96
N GLU A 233 -17.80 -7.75 -7.17
CA GLU A 233 -19.25 -7.68 -7.01
C GLU A 233 -20.00 -8.60 -7.98
N LEU A 234 -19.47 -8.75 -9.20
CA LEU A 234 -20.06 -9.65 -10.20
C LEU A 234 -19.88 -11.12 -9.82
N CYS A 235 -18.71 -11.50 -9.30
CA CYS A 235 -18.42 -12.85 -8.81
C CYS A 235 -19.30 -13.20 -7.61
N LYS A 236 -19.48 -12.28 -6.64
CA LYS A 236 -20.36 -12.50 -5.47
C LYS A 236 -21.81 -12.80 -5.83
N LYS A 237 -22.29 -12.31 -6.97
CA LYS A 237 -23.66 -12.57 -7.46
C LYS A 237 -23.81 -13.98 -8.07
N GLN A 238 -22.71 -14.66 -8.37
CA GLN A 238 -22.74 -16.01 -8.93
C GLN A 238 -22.77 -17.07 -7.83
N ARG A 239 -23.45 -18.18 -8.12
CA ARG A 239 -23.33 -19.38 -7.29
C ARG A 239 -21.94 -19.98 -7.49
N ASN A 240 -21.27 -20.32 -6.40
CA ASN A 240 -19.95 -20.98 -6.41
C ASN A 240 -18.84 -20.17 -7.12
N CYS A 241 -18.77 -18.84 -6.92
CA CYS A 241 -17.61 -18.06 -7.34
C CYS A 241 -16.74 -17.71 -6.13
N ASN A 242 -15.56 -18.31 -6.09
CA ASN A 242 -14.58 -18.19 -5.02
C ASN A 242 -13.35 -17.35 -5.42
N ALA A 243 -13.17 -17.08 -6.72
CA ALA A 243 -12.16 -16.17 -7.24
C ALA A 243 -12.57 -15.65 -8.62
N PHE A 244 -11.86 -14.66 -9.14
CA PHE A 244 -12.02 -14.22 -10.53
C PHE A 244 -10.68 -13.90 -11.18
N THR A 245 -10.65 -13.92 -12.51
CA THR A 245 -9.63 -13.26 -13.33
C THR A 245 -10.30 -12.33 -14.31
N TRP A 246 -9.91 -11.06 -14.35
CA TRP A 246 -10.25 -10.14 -15.42
C TRP A 246 -9.15 -10.13 -16.47
N THR A 247 -9.52 -10.25 -17.74
CA THR A 247 -8.59 -10.12 -18.88
C THR A 247 -9.03 -8.97 -19.76
N GLU A 248 -8.10 -8.07 -20.10
CA GLU A 248 -8.36 -6.97 -21.03
C GLU A 248 -8.72 -7.53 -22.43
N ASN A 249 -9.81 -7.03 -23.03
CA ASN A 249 -10.16 -7.36 -24.39
C ASN A 249 -9.54 -6.32 -25.33
N LEU A 250 -8.63 -6.74 -26.21
CA LEU A 250 -8.10 -5.88 -27.26
C LEU A 250 -9.15 -5.74 -28.37
N ASP A 251 -9.79 -4.57 -28.49
CA ASP A 251 -10.56 -4.24 -29.69
C ASP A 251 -9.59 -3.88 -30.82
N GLN A 252 -9.19 -4.89 -31.58
CA GLN A 252 -8.27 -4.75 -32.72
C GLN A 252 -8.79 -3.82 -33.82
N ARG A 253 -10.11 -3.56 -33.90
CA ARG A 253 -10.70 -2.72 -34.97
C ARG A 253 -10.64 -1.24 -34.66
N ARG A 254 -10.65 -0.86 -33.37
CA ARG A 254 -10.67 0.54 -32.94
C ARG A 254 -9.39 1.00 -32.27
N ASN A 255 -8.39 0.12 -32.12
CA ASN A 255 -7.12 0.41 -31.42
C ASN A 255 -7.34 1.15 -30.09
N THR A 256 -8.40 0.80 -29.37
CA THR A 256 -8.82 1.44 -28.12
C THR A 256 -9.11 0.37 -27.07
N ARG A 257 -8.77 0.67 -25.81
CA ARG A 257 -8.97 -0.22 -24.66
C ARG A 257 -10.46 -0.23 -24.31
N GLY A 258 -11.16 -1.31 -24.69
CA GLY A 258 -12.62 -1.38 -24.74
C GLY A 258 -13.27 -2.19 -23.61
N GLY A 259 -12.66 -2.24 -22.43
CA GLY A 259 -13.08 -3.10 -21.32
C GLY A 259 -12.45 -4.50 -21.39
N GLY A 260 -13.03 -5.45 -20.66
CA GLY A 260 -12.50 -6.81 -20.57
C GLY A 260 -13.53 -7.82 -20.11
N THR A 261 -13.07 -9.02 -19.80
CA THR A 261 -13.92 -10.15 -19.40
C THR A 261 -13.55 -10.57 -17.98
N CYS A 262 -14.51 -10.60 -17.05
CA CYS A 262 -14.37 -11.27 -15.76
C CYS A 262 -14.68 -12.75 -15.94
N TRP A 263 -13.69 -13.60 -15.72
CA TRP A 263 -13.81 -15.06 -15.62
C TRP A 263 -14.01 -15.45 -14.17
N PHE A 264 -15.15 -16.06 -13.85
CA PHE A 264 -15.52 -16.48 -12.51
C PHE A 264 -14.97 -17.87 -12.22
N LYS A 265 -14.40 -18.07 -11.04
CA LYS A 265 -13.70 -19.32 -10.69
C LYS A 265 -14.32 -19.97 -9.48
N SER A 266 -14.62 -21.25 -9.64
CA SER A 266 -15.21 -22.08 -8.57
C SER A 266 -14.23 -22.42 -7.45
N GLN A 267 -12.93 -22.22 -7.68
CA GLN A 267 -11.88 -22.31 -6.67
C GLN A 267 -10.64 -21.55 -7.16
N VAL A 268 -9.66 -21.36 -6.28
CA VAL A 268 -8.39 -20.70 -6.65
C VAL A 268 -7.61 -21.61 -7.59
N GLY A 269 -7.44 -21.17 -8.84
CA GLY A 269 -6.68 -21.88 -9.87
C GLY A 269 -5.17 -21.69 -9.75
N THR A 270 -4.43 -22.22 -10.73
CA THR A 270 -2.98 -22.06 -10.80
C THR A 270 -2.64 -20.62 -11.15
N LEU A 271 -1.80 -19.97 -10.34
CA LEU A 271 -1.37 -18.60 -10.57
C LEU A 271 -0.35 -18.55 -11.71
N VAL A 272 -0.67 -17.80 -12.77
CA VAL A 272 0.20 -17.56 -13.93
C VAL A 272 0.36 -16.06 -14.13
N ARG A 273 1.58 -15.62 -14.46
CA ARG A 273 1.82 -14.22 -14.86
C ARG A 273 1.29 -13.98 -16.27
N THR A 274 0.31 -13.09 -16.39
CA THR A 274 -0.30 -12.72 -17.67
C THR A 274 -0.41 -11.20 -17.77
N THR A 275 0.19 -10.60 -18.80
CA THR A 275 0.06 -9.16 -19.07
C THR A 275 -1.41 -8.78 -19.27
N GLY A 276 -1.91 -7.79 -18.53
CA GLY A 276 -3.32 -7.37 -18.59
C GLY A 276 -4.30 -8.23 -17.79
N GLY A 277 -3.84 -9.33 -17.19
CA GLY A 277 -4.64 -10.14 -16.27
C GLY A 277 -4.72 -9.49 -14.89
N VAL A 278 -5.89 -9.51 -14.25
CA VAL A 278 -6.05 -9.06 -12.85
C VAL A 278 -6.91 -10.07 -12.10
N SER A 279 -6.42 -10.64 -11.00
CA SER A 279 -7.14 -11.68 -10.28
C SER A 279 -7.34 -11.34 -8.81
N ALA A 280 -8.44 -11.81 -8.21
CA ALA A 280 -8.65 -11.73 -6.77
C ALA A 280 -9.43 -12.95 -6.27
N VAL A 281 -9.28 -13.25 -4.98
CA VAL A 281 -10.02 -14.30 -4.28
C VAL A 281 -11.19 -13.67 -3.54
N VAL A 282 -12.36 -14.28 -3.58
CA VAL A 282 -13.51 -13.87 -2.76
C VAL A 282 -13.23 -14.25 -1.31
N LEU A 283 -13.33 -13.29 -0.40
CA LEU A 283 -13.18 -13.51 1.04
C LEU A 283 -14.53 -14.02 1.59
N SER A 284 -14.45 -15.12 2.34
CA SER A 284 -15.55 -15.76 3.05
C SER A 284 -15.87 -15.06 4.37
#